data_AF-A0A679IUA9-F1
#
_entry.id   AF-A0A679IUA9-F1
#
_cell.length_a   1.000
_cell.length_b   1.000
_cell.length_c   1.000
_cell.angle_alpha   90.00
_cell.angle_beta   90.00
_cell.angle_gamma   90.00
#
_symmetry.space_group_name_H-M   'P 1'
#
loop_
_entity.id
_entity.type
_entity.pdbx_description
1 polymer ?
#
loop_
_entity_poly.entity_id
_entity_poly.type
_entity_poly.pdbx_seq_one_letter_code
_entity_poly.pdbx_strand_id
1 'polypeptide(L)' 'MRITALIFGLVLLVATVFWFVYLVPLGCAMNTTGCNERFTVRSGLGLVHFWTLFLIAVSALAYGLRRP' A
#
# COMPACT_ATOMS: atom_id res chain seq x y z
N MET A 1 -2.17 -12.00 20.42
CA MET A 1 -2.58 -12.11 19.00
C MET A 1 -3.11 -10.80 18.42
N ARG A 2 -3.92 -10.00 19.14
CA ARG A 2 -4.41 -8.70 18.64
C ARG A 2 -3.32 -7.66 18.42
N ILE A 3 -2.38 -7.52 19.36
CA ILE A 3 -1.24 -6.59 19.23
C ILE A 3 -0.40 -6.95 17.99
N THR A 4 -0.20 -8.23 17.73
CA THR A 4 0.50 -8.73 16.55
C THR A 4 -0.24 -8.37 15.26
N ALA A 5 -1.57 -8.48 15.23
CA ALA A 5 -2.39 -8.06 14.09
C ALA A 5 -2.34 -6.54 13.85
N LEU A 6 -2.31 -5.74 14.93
CA LEU A 6 -2.17 -4.29 14.84
C LEU A 6 -0.80 -3.87 14.30
N ILE A 7 0.28 -4.46 14.83
CA ILE A 7 1.65 -4.19 14.35
C ILE A 7 1.79 -4.60 12.89
N PHE A 8 1.28 -5.79 12.53
CA PHE A 8 1.32 -6.28 11.16
C PHE A 8 0.56 -5.35 10.21
N GLY A 9 -0.66 -4.94 10.56
CA GLY A 9 -1.45 -3.99 9.77
C GLY A 9 -0.77 -2.63 9.65
N LEU A 10 -0.15 -2.13 10.71
CA LEU A 10 0.59 -0.86 10.69
C LEU A 10 1.82 -0.93 9.76
N VAL A 11 2.62 -1.99 9.85
CA VAL A 11 3.80 -2.20 9.01
C VAL A 11 3.40 -2.31 7.54
N LEU A 12 2.35 -3.08 7.25
CA LEU A 12 1.79 -3.19 5.90
C LEU A 12 1.34 -1.84 5.36
N LEU A 13 0.65 -1.04 6.17
CA LEU A 13 0.17 0.27 5.75
C LEU A 13 1.34 1.21 5.42
N VAL A 14 2.35 1.27 6.27
CA VAL A 14 3.57 2.08 6.03
C VAL A 14 4.31 1.60 4.80
N ALA A 15 4.51 0.28 4.65
CA ALA A 15 5.18 -0.30 3.48
C ALA A 15 4.43 0.01 2.18
N THR A 16 3.09 -0.05 2.19
CA THR A 16 2.26 0.23 1.01
C THR A 16 2.34 1.70 0.61
N VAL A 17 2.32 2.62 1.60
CA VAL A 17 2.48 4.06 1.36
C VAL A 17 3.89 4.36 0.83
N PHE A 18 4.93 3.83 1.47
CA PHE A 18 6.32 4.03 1.05
C PHE A 18 6.57 3.50 -0.37
N TRP A 19 6.02 2.33 -0.69
CA TRP A 19 6.10 1.76 -2.02
C TRP A 19 5.47 2.67 -3.08
N PHE A 20 4.26 3.14 -2.83
CA PHE A 20 3.50 3.92 -3.82
C PHE A 20 4.00 5.37 -3.97
N VAL A 21 4.40 6.01 -2.87
CA VAL A 21 4.82 7.42 -2.86
C VAL A 21 6.31 7.59 -3.17
N TYR A 22 7.13 6.56 -2.91
CA TYR A 22 8.58 6.67 -3.06
C TYR A 22 9.11 5.73 -4.14
N LEU A 23 8.92 4.41 -4.01
CA LEU A 23 9.56 3.44 -4.92
C LEU A 23 9.01 3.50 -6.35
N VAL A 24 7.69 3.68 -6.52
CA VAL A 24 7.07 3.82 -7.85
C VAL A 24 7.56 5.08 -8.58
N PRO A 25 7.45 6.30 -8.03
CA PRO A 25 7.94 7.50 -8.72
C PRO A 25 9.47 7.50 -8.86
N LEU A 26 10.22 6.91 -7.93
CA LEU A 26 11.67 6.75 -8.07
C LEU A 26 12.01 5.82 -9.25
N GLY A 27 11.30 4.70 -9.38
CA GLY A 27 11.44 3.79 -10.53
C GLY A 27 11.05 4.45 -11.85
N CYS A 28 9.98 5.24 -11.87
CA CYS A 28 9.59 6.03 -13.04
C CYS A 28 10.58 7.14 -13.39
N ALA A 29 11.20 7.79 -12.39
CA ALA A 29 12.23 8.79 -12.61
C ALA A 29 13.53 8.18 -13.16
N MET A 30 13.83 6.93 -12.78
CA MET A 30 15.00 6.18 -13.26
C MET A 30 14.78 5.53 -14.63
N ASN A 31 13.54 5.26 -15.04
CA ASN A 31 13.21 4.64 -16.32
C ASN A 31 12.01 5.30 -17.02
N THR A 32 12.28 6.30 -17.85
CA THR A 32 11.28 7.19 -18.47
C THR A 32 10.49 6.55 -19.61
N THR A 33 10.93 5.42 -20.18
CA THR A 33 10.24 4.73 -21.27
C THR A 33 9.05 3.89 -20.80
N GLY A 34 9.02 3.47 -19.53
CA GLY A 34 7.95 2.66 -18.95
C GLY A 34 6.80 3.46 -18.30
N CYS A 35 7.02 4.74 -18.01
CA CYS A 35 6.07 5.57 -17.25
C CYS A 35 5.57 6.77 -18.07
N ASN A 36 4.74 6.52 -19.08
CA ASN A 36 4.07 7.57 -19.85
C ASN A 36 2.77 8.07 -19.16
N GLU A 37 2.25 7.30 -18.19
CA GLU A 37 1.01 7.64 -17.49
C GLU A 37 1.31 8.24 -16.11
N ARG A 38 0.53 9.25 -15.69
CA ARG A 38 0.55 9.71 -14.30
C ARG A 38 0.07 8.55 -13.42
N PHE A 39 1.00 7.89 -12.74
CA PHE A 39 0.73 6.86 -11.72
C PHE A 39 -0.09 7.48 -10.58
N THR A 40 -1.38 7.54 -10.81
CA THR A 40 -2.37 8.02 -9.86
C THR A 40 -2.98 6.83 -9.17
N VAL A 41 -3.49 7.03 -7.96
CA VAL A 41 -4.15 5.98 -7.14
C VAL A 41 -5.36 5.33 -7.84
N ARG A 42 -5.79 5.88 -8.99
CA ARG A 42 -6.86 5.41 -9.88
C ARG A 42 -6.38 4.75 -11.19
N SER A 43 -5.08 4.73 -11.49
CA SER A 43 -4.57 3.98 -12.63
C SER A 43 -4.70 2.47 -12.37
N GLY A 44 -4.94 1.66 -13.40
CA GLY A 44 -5.25 0.22 -13.25
C GLY A 44 -4.18 -0.56 -12.46
N LEU A 45 -2.91 -0.22 -12.65
CA LEU A 45 -1.78 -0.78 -11.88
C LEU A 45 -1.77 -0.33 -10.42
N GLY A 46 -2.12 0.93 -10.17
CA GLY A 46 -2.24 1.47 -8.83
C GLY A 46 -3.43 0.88 -8.09
N LEU A 47 -4.54 0.62 -8.78
CA LEU A 47 -5.71 -0.03 -8.19
C LEU A 47 -5.35 -1.42 -7.66
N VAL A 48 -4.65 -2.25 -8.43
CA VAL A 48 -4.34 -3.62 -7.99
C VAL A 48 -3.24 -3.66 -6.93
N HIS A 49 -2.15 -2.90 -7.07
CA HIS A 49 -1.05 -3.00 -6.10
C HIS A 49 -1.26 -2.17 -4.84
N PHE A 50 -1.90 -1.02 -4.93
CA PHE A 50 -2.14 -0.17 -3.78
C PHE A 50 -3.39 -0.61 -3.00
N TRP A 51 -4.54 -0.77 -3.66
CA TRP A 51 -5.78 -1.05 -2.93
C TRP A 51 -5.79 -2.43 -2.30
N THR A 52 -5.23 -3.45 -2.96
CA THR A 52 -5.26 -4.81 -2.40
C THR A 52 -4.44 -4.87 -1.11
N LEU A 53 -3.21 -4.36 -1.10
CA LEU A 53 -2.38 -4.30 0.11
C LEU A 53 -2.98 -3.37 1.17
N PHE A 54 -3.55 -2.23 0.76
CA PHE A 54 -4.20 -1.29 1.68
C PHE A 54 -5.44 -1.89 2.36
N LEU A 55 -6.30 -2.59 1.62
CA LEU A 55 -7.48 -3.28 2.18
C LEU A 55 -7.07 -4.42 3.12
N ILE A 56 -5.98 -5.14 2.83
CA ILE A 56 -5.43 -6.15 3.73
C ILE A 56 -4.92 -5.50 5.02
N ALA A 57 -4.20 -4.38 4.93
CA ALA A 57 -3.72 -3.64 6.10
C ALA A 57 -4.87 -3.12 6.97
N VAL A 58 -5.90 -2.54 6.35
CA VAL A 58 -7.08 -2.00 7.03
C VAL A 58 -7.90 -3.12 7.68
N SER A 59 -8.08 -4.26 7.00
CA SER A 59 -8.81 -5.40 7.58
C SER A 59 -8.06 -6.03 8.75
N ALA A 60 -6.73 -6.12 8.70
CA ALA A 60 -5.90 -6.55 9.82
C ALA A 60 -6.00 -5.60 11.03
N LEU A 61 -5.96 -4.29 10.79
CA LEU A 61 -6.17 -3.27 11.82
C LEU A 61 -7.58 -3.34 12.42
N ALA A 62 -8.61 -3.46 11.58
CA ALA A 62 -10.00 -3.59 12.01
C ALA A 62 -10.23 -4.85 12.85
N TYR A 63 -9.60 -5.97 12.49
CA TYR A 63 -9.63 -7.21 13.27
C TYR A 63 -8.92 -7.03 14.64
N GLY A 64 -7.78 -6.34 14.66
CA GLY A 64 -7.06 -6.02 15.90
C GLY A 64 -7.83 -5.06 16.82
N LEU A 65 -8.62 -4.14 16.25
CA LEU A 65 -9.44 -3.14 16.95
C LEU A 65 -10.81 -3.64 17.39
N ARG A 66 -11.35 -4.72 16.79
CA ARG A 66 -12.65 -5.26 17.18
C ARG A 66 -12.59 -5.79 18.61
N ARG A 67 -13.49 -5.31 19.48
CA ARG A 67 -13.55 -5.55 20.94
C ARG A 67 -13.56 -7.05 21.31
N PRO A 68 -13.08 -7.42 22.54
CA PRO A 68 -12.99 -8.80 23.03
C PRO A 68 -14.26 -9.62 22.82
#